data_AF-A0A2N1RDP5-F1
#
_entry.id   AF-A0A2N1RDP5-F1
#
_cell.length_a   1.000
_cell.length_b   1.000
_cell.length_c   1.000
_cell.angle_alpha   90.00
_cell.angle_beta   90.00
_cell.angle_gamma   90.00
#
_symmetry.space_group_name_H-M   'P 1'
#
loop_
_entity.id
_entity.type
_entity.pdbx_description
1 polymer ?
#
loop_
_entity_poly.entity_id
_entity_poly.type
_entity_poly.pdbx_seq_one_letter_code
_entity_poly.pdbx_strand_id
1 'polypeptide(L)' 'NCPGYSFSDERVCVDGNLITSRAAGCAVEFALMLVEKLVGMDERNAIAKSILFNG' A
#
# COMPACT_ATOMS: atom_id res chain seq x y z
N ASN A 1 23.18 -2.03 -6.77
CA ASN A 1 22.97 -3.49 -6.89
C ASN A 1 22.90 -4.11 -5.51
N CYS A 2 21.70 -4.42 -5.04
CA CYS A 2 21.44 -5.16 -3.80
C CYS A 2 21.01 -6.59 -4.19
N PRO A 3 21.92 -7.59 -4.15
CA PRO A 3 21.59 -8.95 -4.58
C PRO A 3 20.51 -9.56 -3.67
N GLY A 4 19.52 -10.22 -4.27
CA GLY A 4 18.35 -10.77 -3.56
C GLY A 4 17.17 -9.81 -3.44
N TYR A 5 17.27 -8.60 -4.00
CA TYR A 5 16.17 -7.64 -4.07
C TYR A 5 15.80 -7.36 -5.53
N SER A 6 14.51 -7.41 -5.84
CA SER A 6 13.95 -6.99 -7.12
C SER A 6 13.34 -5.60 -6.98
N PHE A 7 13.79 -4.65 -7.80
CA PHE A 7 13.20 -3.31 -7.81
C PHE A 7 11.90 -3.32 -8.60
N SER A 8 10.90 -2.58 -8.13
CA SER A 8 9.61 -2.43 -8.77
C SER A 8 9.25 -0.96 -8.91
N ASP A 9 8.56 -0.62 -10.00
CA ASP A 9 8.05 0.72 -10.29
C ASP A 9 6.60 0.92 -9.83
N GLU A 10 6.02 -0.06 -9.16
CA GLU A 10 4.69 0.04 -8.58
C GLU A 10 4.62 1.12 -7.49
N ARG A 11 3.43 1.69 -7.29
CA ARG A 11 3.21 2.71 -6.26
C ARG A 11 3.40 2.14 -4.85
N VAL A 12 2.93 0.91 -4.64
CA VAL A 12 3.07 0.13 -3.41
C VAL A 12 3.44 -1.30 -3.81
N CYS A 13 4.45 -1.88 -3.17
CA CYS A 13 4.86 -3.27 -3.35
C CYS A 13 4.60 -4.04 -2.06
N VAL A 14 4.14 -5.29 -2.18
CA VAL A 14 3.90 -6.19 -1.04
C VAL A 14 4.66 -7.48 -1.28
N ASP A 15 5.60 -7.79 -0.40
CA ASP A 15 6.31 -9.07 -0.36
C ASP A 15 6.17 -9.69 1.03
N GLY A 16 5.18 -10.58 1.19
CA GLY A 16 4.80 -11.15 2.48
C GLY A 16 4.44 -10.04 3.49
N ASN A 17 5.31 -9.86 4.49
CA ASN A 17 5.18 -8.86 5.56
C ASN A 17 5.96 -7.56 5.29
N LEU A 18 6.71 -7.49 4.19
CA LEU A 18 7.42 -6.28 3.78
C LEU A 18 6.54 -5.49 2.81
N ILE A 19 6.18 -4.27 3.20
CA ILE A 19 5.38 -3.37 2.38
C ILE A 19 6.19 -2.09 2.17
N THR A 20 6.39 -1.71 0.92
CA THR A 20 7.13 -0.50 0.53
C THR A 20 6.30 0.34 -0.43
N SER A 21 6.53 1.65 -0.46
CA SER A 21 5.85 2.56 -1.39
C SER A 21 6.80 3.63 -1.91
N ARG A 22 6.41 4.29 -3.01
CA ARG A 22 7.21 5.37 -3.61
C ARG A 22 6.74 6.74 -3.15
N ALA A 23 7.64 7.48 -2.49
CA ALA A 23 7.51 8.90 -2.17
C ALA A 23 6.16 9.30 -1.52
N ALA A 24 5.93 10.60 -1.33
CA ALA A 24 4.70 11.09 -0.69
C ALA A 24 3.43 10.86 -1.53
N GLY A 25 3.56 10.77 -2.86
CA GLY A 25 2.43 10.61 -3.78
C GLY A 25 1.71 9.26 -3.70
N CYS A 26 2.25 8.27 -2.98
CA CYS A 26 1.63 6.96 -2.79
C CYS A 26 1.20 6.72 -1.33
N ALA A 27 1.15 7.78 -0.52
CA ALA A 27 0.91 7.65 0.92
C ALA A 27 -0.48 7.09 1.23
N VAL A 28 -1.50 7.46 0.45
CA VAL A 28 -2.87 6.98 0.67
C VAL A 28 -2.98 5.50 0.30
N GLU A 29 -2.46 5.11 -0.85
CA GLU A 29 -2.39 3.71 -1.29
C GLU A 29 -1.64 2.85 -0.26
N PHE A 30 -0.51 3.34 0.24
CA PHE A 30 0.30 2.64 1.24
C PHE A 30 -0.45 2.47 2.56
N ALA A 31 -1.10 3.52 3.06
CA ALA A 31 -1.89 3.45 4.28
C ALA A 31 -3.08 2.49 4.13
N LEU A 32 -3.80 2.53 3.01
CA LEU A 32 -4.91 1.63 2.73
C LEU A 32 -4.43 0.17 2.66
N MET A 33 -3.27 -0.11 2.08
CA MET A 33 -2.69 -1.46 2.09
C MET A 33 -2.36 -1.95 3.50
N LEU A 34 -1.90 -1.07 4.40
CA LEU A 34 -1.68 -1.44 5.80
C LEU A 34 -2.98 -1.78 6.51
N VAL A 35 -4.04 -0.98 6.30
CA VAL A 35 -5.37 -1.27 6.85
C VAL A 35 -5.88 -2.63 6.37
N GLU A 36 -5.73 -2.92 5.07
CA GLU A 36 -6.14 -4.20 4.51
C GLU A 36 -5.40 -5.38 5.14
N LYS A 37 -4.07 -5.26 5.32
CA LYS A 37 -3.24 -6.34 5.88
C LYS A 37 -3.44 -6.56 7.38
N LEU A 38 -3.77 -5.52 8.14
CA LEU A 38 -3.86 -5.58 9.60
C LEU A 38 -5.30 -5.77 10.10
N VAL A 39 -6.29 -5.20 9.40
CA VAL A 39 -7.68 -5.17 9.85
C VAL A 39 -8.59 -5.91 8.89
N GLY A 40 -8.38 -5.72 7.58
CA GLY A 40 -9.13 -6.42 6.53
C GLY A 40 -9.64 -5.49 5.44
N MET A 41 -10.14 -6.12 4.38
CA MET A 41 -10.54 -5.43 3.15
C MET A 41 -11.75 -4.50 3.33
N ASP A 42 -12.71 -4.88 4.19
CA ASP A 42 -13.92 -4.10 4.43
C ASP A 42 -13.58 -2.75 5.08
N GLU A 43 -12.69 -2.74 6.06
CA GLU A 43 -12.23 -1.51 6.72
C GLU A 43 -11.44 -0.62 5.75
N ARG A 44 -10.56 -1.22 4.94
CA ARG A 44 -9.84 -0.50 3.88
C ARG A 44 -10.81 0.21 2.94
N ASN A 45 -11.87 -0.47 2.51
CA ASN A 45 -12.87 0.09 1.59
C ASN A 45 -13.72 1.19 2.25
N ALA A 46 -14.08 1.03 3.53
CA ALA A 46 -14.80 2.03 4.30
C ALA A 46 -14.00 3.34 4.41
N ILE A 47 -12.71 3.24 4.77
CA ILE A 47 -11.81 4.39 4.88
C ILE A 47 -11.58 5.06 3.53
N ALA A 48 -11.31 4.28 2.47
CA ALA A 48 -11.11 4.83 1.13
C ALA A 48 -12.32 5.67 0.68
N LYS A 49 -13.53 5.17 0.95
CA LYS A 49 -14.78 5.88 0.66
C LYS A 49 -14.95 7.15 1.50
N SER A 50 -14.60 7.12 2.79
CA SER A 50 -14.78 8.29 3.67
C SER A 50 -13.87 9.47 3.31
N ILE A 51 -12.72 9.20 2.69
CA ILE A 51 -11.77 10.22 2.24
C ILE A 51 -11.90 10.55 0.74
N LEU A 52 -12.94 10.05 0.07
CA LEU A 52 -13.18 10.23 -1.38
C LEU A 52 -11.97 9.79 -2.24
N PHE A 53 -11.32 8.70 -1.85
CA PHE A 53 -10.23 8.12 -2.61
C PHE A 53 -10.75 7.11 -3.64
N ASN A 54 -10.39 7.34 -4.91
CA ASN A 54 -10.82 6.53 -6.06
C ASN A 54 -9.66 5.79 -6.76
N GLY A 55 -8.49 5.69 -6.09
CA GLY A 55 -7.29 5.05 -6.64
C GLY A 55 -7.26 3.53 -6.53
#